data_AF-A0A246FJI5-F1
#
_entry.id   AF-A0A246FJI5-F1
#
_cell.length_a   1.000
_cell.length_b   1.000
_cell.length_c   1.000
_cell.angle_alpha   90.00
_cell.angle_beta   90.00
_cell.angle_gamma   90.00
#
_symmetry.space_group_name_H-M   'P 1'
#
loop_
_entity.id
_entity.type
_entity.pdbx_description
1 polymer ?
#
loop_
_entity_poly.entity_id
_entity_poly.type
_entity_poly.pdbx_seq_one_letter_code
_entity_poly.pdbx_strand_id
1 'polypeptide(L)'
;MEIAFDLNLDHTYAETIRQQHDSREAQDVISELEDKIGAALSLVMQRHGVLPAVGDRVEVDSEWLVINARTFGQDGSVWLSAKQFEG
;
A
#
# COMPACT_ATOMS: atom_id res chain seq x y z
N MET A 1 -14.14 8.06 -12.87
CA MET A 1 -14.19 6.60 -12.66
C MET A 1 -13.56 6.36 -11.31
N GLU A 2 -14.30 5.77 -10.39
CA GLU A 2 -13.85 5.47 -9.04
C GLU A 2 -13.67 3.96 -8.95
N ILE A 3 -12.45 3.51 -8.63
CA ILE A 3 -12.11 2.10 -8.48
C ILE A 3 -12.01 1.86 -6.98
N ALA A 4 -12.90 1.05 -6.42
CA ALA A 4 -12.80 0.64 -5.02
C ALA A 4 -11.58 -0.27 -4.87
N PHE A 5 -10.69 0.07 -3.92
CA PHE A 5 -9.52 -0.75 -3.64
C PHE A 5 -9.23 -0.81 -2.14
N ASP A 6 -8.68 -1.94 -1.73
CA ASP A 6 -8.08 -2.17 -0.42
C ASP A 6 -6.56 -2.32 -0.59
N LEU A 7 -5.82 -1.95 0.45
CA LEU A 7 -4.37 -1.98 0.45
C LEU A 7 -3.87 -2.56 1.77
N ASN A 8 -2.91 -3.48 1.67
CA ASN A 8 -2.12 -3.91 2.80
C ASN A 8 -0.62 -3.85 2.51
N LEU A 9 0.17 -3.80 3.57
CA LEU A 9 1.60 -4.04 3.43
C LEU A 9 1.87 -5.51 3.08
N ASP A 10 2.92 -5.74 2.30
CA ASP A 10 3.46 -7.07 2.07
C ASP A 10 3.80 -7.73 3.40
N HIS A 11 3.55 -9.03 3.50
CA HIS A 11 3.77 -9.79 4.72
C HIS A 11 5.18 -9.63 5.30
N THR A 12 6.21 -9.66 4.46
CA THR A 12 7.62 -9.53 4.88
C THR A 12 7.91 -8.13 5.40
N TYR A 13 7.31 -7.12 4.77
CA TYR A 13 7.50 -5.75 5.17
C TYR A 13 6.79 -5.44 6.50
N ALA A 14 5.53 -5.88 6.62
CA ALA A 14 4.78 -5.80 7.87
C ALA A 14 5.50 -6.54 9.02
N GLU A 15 6.07 -7.71 8.75
CA GLU A 15 6.82 -8.48 9.74
C GLU A 15 8.12 -7.78 10.17
N THR A 16 8.79 -7.09 9.25
CA THR A 16 9.96 -6.26 9.56
C THR A 16 9.59 -5.15 10.54
N ILE A 17 8.46 -4.48 10.34
CA ILE A 17 7.95 -3.46 11.28
C ILE A 17 7.62 -4.10 12.63
N ARG A 18 6.96 -5.27 12.66
CA ARG A 18 6.67 -5.99 13.91
C ARG A 18 7.90 -6.43 14.69
N GLN A 19 9.04 -6.63 14.04
CA GLN A 19 10.30 -6.96 14.71
C GLN A 19 10.98 -5.73 15.33
N GLN A 20 10.63 -4.52 14.88
CA GLN A 20 11.25 -3.27 15.32
C GLN A 20 10.47 -2.57 16.44
N HIS A 21 9.18 -2.90 16.60
CA HIS A 21 8.28 -2.25 17.55
C HIS A 21 7.55 -3.28 18.43
N ASP A 22 7.05 -2.85 19.59
CA ASP A 22 6.12 -3.66 20.39
C ASP A 22 4.82 -3.92 19.62
N SER A 23 4.10 -5.01 19.92
CA SER A 23 2.97 -5.46 19.09
C SER A 23 1.88 -4.41 18.85
N ARG A 24 1.61 -3.55 19.84
CA ARG A 24 0.62 -2.46 19.69
C ARG A 24 1.14 -1.35 18.79
N GLU A 25 2.37 -0.91 19.06
CA GLU A 25 3.01 0.15 18.28
C GLU A 25 3.22 -0.28 16.83
N ALA A 26 3.63 -1.53 16.59
CA ALA A 26 3.75 -2.09 15.25
C ALA A 26 2.42 -2.05 14.48
N GLN A 27 1.30 -2.38 15.14
CA GLN A 27 -0.01 -2.30 14.50
C GLN A 27 -0.39 -0.86 14.16
N ASP A 28 -0.14 0.09 15.06
CA ASP A 28 -0.42 1.51 14.84
C ASP A 28 0.42 2.04 13.65
N VAL A 29 1.71 1.70 13.59
CA VAL A 29 2.62 2.09 12.48
C VAL A 29 2.19 1.46 11.15
N ILE A 30 1.83 0.18 11.14
CA ILE A 30 1.37 -0.50 9.93
C ILE A 30 0.09 0.16 9.40
N SER A 31 -0.91 0.38 10.27
CA SER A 31 -2.17 0.99 9.86
C SER A 31 -1.99 2.43 9.39
N GLU A 32 -1.15 3.23 10.05
CA GLU A 32 -0.82 4.58 9.57
C GLU A 32 -0.16 4.56 8.19
N LEU A 33 0.75 3.61 7.95
CA LEU A 33 1.43 3.50 6.66
C LEU A 33 0.47 3.03 5.55
N GLU A 34 -0.39 2.05 5.83
CA GLU A 34 -1.44 1.61 4.90
C GLU A 34 -2.38 2.77 4.52
N ASP A 35 -2.82 3.57 5.49
CA ASP A 35 -3.66 4.75 5.26
C ASP A 35 -2.96 5.80 4.37
N LYS A 36 -1.68 6.08 4.63
CA LYS A 36 -0.89 7.05 3.85
C LYS A 36 -0.68 6.59 2.41
N ILE A 37 -0.35 5.32 2.21
CA ILE A 37 -0.22 4.77 0.86
C ILE A 37 -1.58 4.79 0.17
N GLY A 38 -2.66 4.38 0.83
CA GLY A 38 -4.03 4.44 0.30
C GLY A 38 -4.43 5.85 -0.14
N ALA A 39 -4.08 6.87 0.63
CA ALA A 39 -4.28 8.27 0.26
C ALA A 39 -3.47 8.66 -0.99
N ALA A 40 -2.20 8.26 -1.07
CA ALA A 40 -1.34 8.52 -2.24
C ALA A 40 -1.89 7.85 -3.51
N LEU A 41 -2.33 6.60 -3.42
CA LEU A 41 -2.96 5.86 -4.53
C LEU A 41 -4.26 6.52 -4.98
N SER A 42 -5.08 6.98 -4.02
CA SER A 42 -6.31 7.72 -4.31
C SER A 42 -6.04 9.01 -5.08
N LEU A 43 -4.97 9.74 -4.72
CA LEU A 43 -4.54 10.94 -5.44
C LEU A 43 -4.08 10.62 -6.87
N VAL A 44 -3.33 9.53 -7.07
CA VAL A 44 -2.92 9.08 -8.41
C VAL A 44 -4.16 8.74 -9.25
N MET A 45 -5.11 7.99 -8.70
CA MET A 45 -6.35 7.63 -9.38
C MET A 45 -7.18 8.87 -9.74
N GLN A 46 -7.31 9.84 -8.82
CA GLN A 46 -8.03 11.08 -9.10
C GLN A 46 -7.38 11.92 -10.20
N ARG A 47 -6.04 11.97 -10.25
CA ARG A 47 -5.30 12.78 -11.23
C ARG A 47 -5.20 12.12 -12.60
N HIS A 48 -4.99 10.82 -12.65
CA HIS A 48 -4.63 10.10 -13.87
C HIS A 48 -5.72 9.12 -14.34
N GLY A 49 -6.74 8.86 -13.53
CA GLY A 49 -7.82 7.92 -13.84
C GLY A 49 -7.38 6.45 -13.85
N VAL A 50 -6.20 6.15 -13.30
CA VAL A 50 -5.62 4.80 -13.25
C VAL A 50 -5.19 4.47 -11.83
N LEU A 51 -5.41 3.21 -11.44
CA LEU A 51 -4.84 2.66 -10.21
C LEU A 51 -3.44 2.11 -10.53
N PRO A 52 -2.42 2.39 -9.70
CA PRO A 52 -1.08 1.83 -9.87
C PRO A 52 -1.08 0.31 -10.05
N ALA A 53 -0.23 -0.16 -10.96
CA ALA A 53 -0.05 -1.56 -11.30
C ALA A 53 1.13 -2.17 -10.52
N VAL A 54 1.23 -3.50 -10.58
CA VAL A 54 2.39 -4.21 -10.02
C VAL A 54 3.67 -3.73 -10.69
N GLY A 55 4.66 -3.35 -9.88
CA GLY A 55 5.93 -2.77 -10.31
C GLY A 55 5.96 -1.24 -10.29
N ASP A 56 4.80 -0.58 -10.22
CA ASP A 56 4.75 0.87 -10.08
C ASP A 56 5.24 1.31 -8.71
N ARG A 57 5.88 2.48 -8.69
CA ARG A 57 6.44 3.09 -7.48
C ARG A 57 5.56 4.24 -7.05
N VAL A 58 5.38 4.35 -5.74
CA VAL A 58 4.57 5.39 -5.11
C VAL A 58 5.40 6.05 -4.03
N GLU A 59 5.48 7.37 -4.08
CA GLU A 59 6.17 8.16 -3.07
C GLU A 59 5.20 8.48 -1.93
N VAL A 60 5.59 8.16 -0.71
CA VAL A 60 4.84 8.42 0.52
C VAL A 60 5.81 8.96 1.57
N ASP A 61 5.56 10.15 2.10
CA ASP A 61 6.41 10.79 3.12
C ASP A 61 7.92 10.84 2.79
N SER A 62 8.27 11.01 1.52
CA SER A 62 9.67 11.00 0.98
C SER A 62 10.32 9.62 0.92
N GLU A 63 9.57 8.55 1.16
CA GLU A 63 9.98 7.17 0.92
C GLU A 63 9.31 6.62 -0.34
N TRP A 64 10.01 5.72 -1.03
CA TRP A 64 9.45 5.01 -2.17
C TRP A 64 8.96 3.63 -1.75
N LEU A 65 7.73 3.32 -2.15
CA LEU A 65 7.16 1.98 -2.06
C LEU A 65 6.89 1.44 -3.45
N VAL A 66 6.81 0.12 -3.57
CA VAL A 66 6.45 -0.57 -4.81
C VAL A 66 5.21 -1.42 -4.58
N ILE A 67 4.25 -1.33 -5.51
CA ILE A 67 3.11 -2.24 -5.55
C ILE A 67 3.62 -3.59 -6.02
N ASN A 68 3.59 -4.60 -5.15
CA ASN A 68 4.20 -5.91 -5.43
C ASN A 68 3.18 -7.01 -5.73
N ALA A 69 1.90 -6.80 -5.38
CA ALA A 69 0.83 -7.69 -5.79
C ALA A 69 -0.46 -6.91 -6.07
N ARG A 70 -1.28 -7.47 -6.95
CA ARG A 70 -2.64 -7.02 -7.22
C ARG A 70 -3.54 -8.22 -7.44
N THR A 71 -4.64 -8.29 -6.71
CA THR A 71 -5.69 -9.29 -6.88
C THR A 71 -7.07 -8.62 -6.92
N PHE A 72 -8.11 -9.40 -7.18
CA PHE A 72 -9.47 -8.92 -7.37
C PHE A 72 -10.44 -9.73 -6.51
N GLY A 73 -11.30 -9.02 -5.76
CA GLY A 73 -12.43 -9.62 -5.07
C GLY A 73 -13.53 -10.02 -6.07
N GLN A 74 -14.40 -10.96 -5.66
CA GLN A 74 -15.56 -11.36 -6.48
C GLN A 74 -16.57 -10.22 -6.69
N ASP A 75 -16.58 -9.24 -5.79
CA ASP A 75 -17.37 -8.01 -5.85
C ASP A 75 -16.77 -6.93 -6.78
N GLY A 76 -15.61 -7.21 -7.39
CA GLY A 76 -14.90 -6.27 -8.25
C GLY A 76 -13.97 -5.32 -7.50
N SER A 77 -13.80 -5.46 -6.18
CA SER A 77 -12.77 -4.73 -5.41
C SER A 77 -11.37 -5.10 -5.89
N VAL A 78 -10.46 -4.12 -5.92
CA VAL A 78 -9.04 -4.36 -6.18
C VAL A 78 -8.28 -4.45 -4.87
N TRP A 79 -7.51 -5.50 -4.67
CA TRP A 79 -6.65 -5.64 -3.51
C TRP A 79 -5.20 -5.44 -3.92
N LEU A 80 -4.52 -4.52 -3.25
CA LEU A 80 -3.13 -4.18 -3.51
C LEU A 80 -2.24 -4.58 -2.33
N SER A 81 -1.03 -5.00 -2.66
CA SER A 81 0.04 -5.15 -1.69
C SER A 81 1.16 -4.18 -2.02
N ALA A 82 1.71 -3.52 -1.00
CA ALA A 82 2.86 -2.63 -1.13
C ALA A 82 4.01 -3.09 -0.25
N LYS A 83 5.25 -2.96 -0.74
CA LYS A 83 6.46 -3.16 0.04
C LYS A 83 7.41 -1.98 -0.10
N GLN A 84 8.36 -1.88 0.82
CA GLN A 84 9.45 -0.91 0.71
C GLN A 84 10.22 -1.09 -0.62
N PHE A 85 10.57 0.01 -1.26
CA PHE A 85 11.43 -0.02 -2.44
C PHE A 85 12.89 -0.23 -2.00
N GLU A 86 13.46 -1.39 -2.36
CA GLU A 86 14.89 -1.68 -2.22
C GLU A 86 15.60 -1.18 -3.49
N GLY A 87 16.40 -0.10 -3.34
CA GLY A 87 17.12 0.55 -4.43
C GLY A 87 18.34 -0.22 -4.93
#